data_AF-A0A1V8MRM7-F1
#
_entry.id   AF-A0A1V8MRM7-F1
#
_cell.length_a   1.000
_cell.length_b   1.000
_cell.length_c   1.000
_cell.angle_alpha   90.00
_cell.angle_beta   90.00
_cell.angle_gamma   90.00
#
_symmetry.space_group_name_H-M   'P 1'
#
loop_
_entity.id
_entity.type
_entity.pdbx_description
1 polymer ?
#
loop_
_entity_poly.entity_id
_entity_poly.type
_entity_poly.pdbx_seq_one_letter_code
_entity_poly.pdbx_strand_id
1 'polypeptide(L)'
;MAKPNKKAPERTVEIICSKCRALLFKYRKGGKGALVKCFKERIVDNYCEKACHCPNCDSEFARDSLIRGTPAYKIIGGKAKLK
;
A
#
# COMPACT_ATOMS: atom_id res chain seq x y z
N MET A 1 6.12 16.01 -15.25
CA MET A 1 6.31 15.19 -14.02
C MET A 1 5.69 13.81 -14.23
N ALA A 2 6.43 12.72 -13.96
CA ALA A 2 6.08 11.37 -14.42
C ALA A 2 4.85 10.78 -13.71
N LYS A 3 3.83 10.40 -14.51
CA LYS A 3 2.75 9.49 -14.10
C LYS A 3 3.36 8.10 -13.79
N PRO A 4 2.73 7.27 -12.93
CA PRO A 4 3.14 5.89 -12.79
C PRO A 4 3.18 5.22 -14.17
N ASN A 5 4.29 4.53 -14.46
CA ASN A 5 4.55 3.96 -15.78
C ASN A 5 3.46 2.95 -16.16
N LYS A 6 3.05 2.92 -17.44
CA LYS A 6 1.99 2.04 -17.97
C LYS A 6 2.30 0.55 -17.79
N LYS A 7 3.59 0.18 -17.79
CA LYS A 7 4.05 -1.17 -17.44
C LYS A 7 4.07 -1.31 -15.91
N ALA A 8 3.21 -2.18 -15.38
CA ALA A 8 3.25 -2.53 -13.97
C ALA A 8 4.59 -3.22 -13.65
N PRO A 9 5.24 -2.88 -12.53
CA PRO A 9 6.48 -3.54 -12.13
C PRO A 9 6.20 -5.02 -11.80
N GLU A 10 7.12 -5.90 -12.18
CA GLU A 10 6.95 -7.36 -12.05
C GLU A 10 7.04 -7.82 -10.59
N ARG A 11 7.77 -7.08 -9.75
CA ARG A 11 7.94 -7.41 -8.33
C ARG A 11 6.68 -7.08 -7.53
N THR A 12 5.97 -8.13 -7.12
CA THR A 12 4.90 -8.05 -6.13
C THR A 12 5.48 -8.25 -4.74
N VAL A 13 5.01 -7.44 -3.79
CA VAL A 13 5.43 -7.50 -2.38
C VAL A 13 4.21 -7.55 -1.50
N GLU A 14 4.34 -8.20 -0.35
CA GLU A 14 3.29 -8.32 0.63
C GLU A 14 3.43 -7.18 1.65
N ILE A 15 2.34 -6.45 1.87
CA ILE A 15 2.30 -5.40 2.89
C ILE A 15 1.58 -5.95 4.10
N ILE A 16 2.25 -5.91 5.25
CA ILE A 16 1.74 -6.42 6.52
C ILE A 16 1.58 -5.29 7.54
N CYS A 17 0.67 -5.48 8.48
CA CYS A 17 0.52 -4.58 9.62
C CYS A 17 1.74 -4.70 10.53
N SER A 18 2.31 -3.57 10.96
CA SER A 18 3.44 -3.57 11.89
C SER A 18 3.06 -4.06 13.29
N LYS A 19 1.79 -3.93 13.68
CA LYS A 19 1.27 -4.29 15.01
C LYS A 19 0.98 -5.79 15.14
N CYS A 20 0.13 -6.33 14.26
CA CYS A 20 -0.33 -7.72 14.34
C CYS A 20 0.25 -8.63 13.25
N ARG A 21 1.08 -8.11 12.34
CA ARG A 21 1.66 -8.85 11.19
C ARG A 21 0.64 -9.44 10.22
N ALA A 22 -0.64 -9.08 10.34
CA ALA A 22 -1.68 -9.49 9.40
C ALA A 22 -1.40 -8.93 8.00
N LEU A 23 -1.76 -9.71 6.99
CA LEU A 23 -1.64 -9.33 5.59
C LEU A 23 -2.66 -8.23 5.28
N LEU A 24 -2.19 -7.07 4.81
CA LEU A 24 -3.04 -5.94 4.44
C LEU A 24 -3.43 -6.03 2.97
N PHE A 25 -2.43 -6.06 2.09
CA PHE A 25 -2.61 -6.17 0.65
C PHE A 25 -1.30 -6.56 -0.06
N LYS A 26 -1.42 -7.11 -1.27
CA LYS A 26 -0.31 -7.33 -2.19
C LYS A 26 -0.14 -6.13 -3.11
N TYR A 27 1.09 -5.67 -3.28
CA TYR A 27 1.39 -4.44 -4.02
C TYR A 27 2.47 -4.66 -5.07
N ARG A 28 2.25 -4.18 -6.28
CA ARG A 28 3.29 -4.15 -7.33
C ARG A 28 4.23 -2.98 -7.08
N LYS A 29 5.40 -3.28 -6.52
CA LYS A 29 6.39 -2.28 -6.11
C LYS A 29 7.30 -1.91 -7.27
N GLY A 30 7.26 -0.64 -7.65
CA GLY A 30 8.22 -0.05 -8.59
C GLY A 30 9.40 0.58 -7.86
N GLY A 31 10.62 0.16 -8.19
CA GLY A 31 11.85 0.74 -7.65
C GLY A 31 12.26 0.22 -6.26
N LYS A 32 13.42 0.69 -5.78
CA LYS A 32 14.05 0.23 -4.52
C LYS A 32 13.65 1.01 -3.26
N GLY A 33 13.06 2.19 -3.40
CA GLY A 33 12.74 3.09 -2.28
C GLY A 33 11.66 2.60 -1.29
N ALA A 34 11.49 3.35 -0.20
CA ALA A 34 10.52 3.05 0.85
C ALA A 34 9.07 3.18 0.37
N LEU A 35 8.18 2.42 1.01
CA LEU A 35 6.79 2.26 0.62
C LEU A 35 5.91 3.34 1.30
N VAL A 36 6.11 4.59 0.89
CA VAL A 36 5.39 5.76 1.45
C VAL A 36 4.05 5.99 0.75
N LYS A 37 3.97 5.67 -0.55
CA LYS A 37 2.82 5.94 -1.43
C LYS A 37 2.42 4.67 -2.18
N CYS A 38 1.22 4.15 -1.90
CA CYS A 38 0.66 2.98 -2.59
C CYS A 38 -0.45 3.42 -3.52
N PHE A 39 -0.24 3.41 -4.84
CA PHE A 39 -1.32 3.72 -5.78
C PHE A 39 -2.33 2.57 -5.80
N LYS A 40 -3.63 2.88 -5.71
CA LYS A 40 -4.68 1.84 -5.63
C LYS A 40 -4.67 0.92 -6.86
N GLU A 41 -4.37 1.48 -8.03
CA GLU A 41 -4.23 0.75 -9.30
C GLU A 41 -3.10 -0.31 -9.30
N ARG A 42 -2.15 -0.22 -8.36
CA ARG A 42 -1.04 -1.18 -8.22
C ARG A 42 -1.26 -2.21 -7.12
N ILE A 43 -2.41 -2.16 -6.45
CA ILE A 43 -2.82 -3.17 -5.48
C ILE A 43 -3.33 -4.37 -6.27
N VAL A 44 -2.75 -5.54 -6.01
CA VAL A 44 -3.12 -6.79 -6.69
C VAL A 44 -4.27 -7.45 -5.94
N ASP A 45 -4.08 -7.63 -4.63
CA ASP A 45 -5.04 -8.25 -3.73
C ASP A 45 -5.20 -7.35 -2.52
N ASN A 46 -6.43 -6.99 -2.16
CA ASN A 46 -6.74 -6.24 -0.95
C ASN A 46 -7.47 -7.14 0.03
N TYR A 47 -6.89 -7.32 1.23
CA TYR A 47 -7.47 -8.11 2.32
C TYR A 47 -8.06 -7.22 3.42
N CYS A 48 -8.03 -5.90 3.26
CA CYS A 48 -8.61 -4.97 4.23
C CYS A 48 -10.13 -4.84 3.98
N GLU A 49 -10.95 -5.16 4.99
CA GLU A 49 -12.40 -4.96 4.95
C GLU A 49 -12.77 -3.47 4.94
N LYS A 50 -12.05 -2.68 5.74
CA LYS A 50 -12.19 -1.23 5.81
C LYS A 50 -10.96 -0.56 5.20
N ALA A 51 -11.18 0.42 4.32
CA ALA A 51 -10.10 1.15 3.67
C ALA A 51 -9.15 1.77 4.71
N CYS A 52 -7.84 1.63 4.48
CA CYS A 52 -6.79 2.13 5.36
C CYS A 52 -6.72 1.53 6.78
N HIS A 53 -7.55 0.54 7.11
CA HIS A 53 -7.59 -0.12 8.42
C HIS A 53 -7.18 -1.58 8.31
N CYS A 54 -6.47 -2.09 9.32
CA CYS A 54 -6.06 -3.48 9.35
C CYS A 54 -7.26 -4.39 9.64
N PRO A 55 -7.46 -5.49 8.88
CA PRO A 55 -8.60 -6.40 9.10
C PRO A 55 -8.56 -7.14 10.44
N ASN A 56 -7.38 -7.27 11.06
CA ASN A 56 -7.24 -8.03 12.31
C ASN A 56 -7.26 -7.14 13.57
N CYS A 57 -6.73 -5.92 13.51
CA CYS A 57 -6.57 -5.06 14.69
C CYS A 57 -7.18 -3.66 14.56
N ASP A 58 -7.95 -3.44 13.49
CA ASP A 58 -8.60 -2.19 13.08
C ASP A 58 -7.69 -0.94 13.14
N SER A 59 -6.38 -1.13 13.16
CA SER A 59 -5.45 -0.02 13.29
C SER A 59 -5.30 0.70 11.95
N GLU A 60 -5.47 2.02 11.97
CA GLU A 60 -5.21 2.88 10.80
C GLU A 60 -3.73 2.76 10.40
N PHE A 61 -3.49 2.21 9.20
CA PHE A 61 -2.13 2.02 8.66
C PHE A 61 -1.79 3.00 7.54
N ALA A 62 -2.81 3.61 6.93
CA ALA A 62 -2.66 4.55 5.83
C ALA A 62 -3.74 5.63 5.86
N ARG A 63 -3.64 6.60 4.96
CA ARG A 63 -4.70 7.57 4.68
C ARG A 63 -4.98 7.61 3.20
N ASP A 64 -6.23 7.81 2.84
CA ASP A 64 -6.61 8.03 1.45
C ASP A 64 -6.10 9.40 0.99
N SER A 65 -5.43 9.44 -0.16
CA SER A 65 -4.92 10.69 -0.71
C SER A 65 -4.80 10.62 -2.22
N LEU A 66 -5.09 11.73 -2.88
CA LEU A 66 -4.86 11.90 -4.31
C LEU A 66 -3.42 12.35 -4.55
N ILE A 67 -2.63 11.52 -5.22
CA ILE A 67 -1.25 11.83 -5.57
C ILE A 67 -1.18 12.02 -7.07
N ARG A 68 -0.99 13.29 -7.49
CA ARG A 68 -0.97 13.69 -8.91
C ARG A 68 -2.25 13.31 -9.68
N GLY A 69 -3.41 13.44 -9.01
CA GLY A 69 -4.71 13.10 -9.58
C GLY A 69 -5.02 11.60 -9.61
N THR A 70 -4.15 10.75 -9.07
CA THR A 70 -4.38 9.29 -8.98
C THR A 70 -4.62 8.89 -7.52
N PRO A 71 -5.66 8.08 -7.24
CA PRO A 71 -5.95 7.64 -5.88
C PRO A 71 -4.85 6.74 -5.33
N ALA A 72 -4.41 7.03 -4.11
CA ALA A 72 -3.35 6.31 -3.45
C ALA A 72 -3.57 6.24 -1.92
N TYR A 73 -3.08 5.17 -1.30
CA TYR A 73 -2.91 5.09 0.14
C TYR A 73 -1.54 5.65 0.54
N LYS A 74 -1.55 6.71 1.33
CA LYS A 74 -0.35 7.27 1.96
C LYS A 74 -0.12 6.54 3.28
N ILE A 75 0.91 5.72 3.33
CA ILE A 75 1.20 4.88 4.50
C ILE A 75 1.63 5.76 5.68
N ILE A 76 1.09 5.48 6.86
CA ILE A 76 1.51 6.11 8.11
C ILE A 76 2.80 5.44 8.57
N GLY A 77 3.83 6.24 8.85
CA GLY A 77 5.16 5.75 9.20
C GLY A 77 5.10 4.74 10.36
N GLY A 78 5.78 3.60 10.18
CA GLY A 78 5.87 2.56 11.20
C GLY A 78 4.62 1.69 11.40
N LYS A 79 3.51 1.95 10.69
CA LYS A 79 2.25 1.19 10.82
C LYS A 79 2.11 0.02 9.84
N ALA A 80 2.77 0.10 8.68
CA ALA A 80 2.85 -0.99 7.72
C ALA A 80 4.32 -1.34 7.41
N LYS A 81 4.58 -2.61 7.15
CA LYS A 81 5.91 -3.15 6.81
C LYS A 81 5.81 -3.99 5.54
N LEU A 82 6.90 -4.04 4.81
CA LEU A 82 7.08 -4.96 3.70
C LEU A 82 7.50 -6.31 4.28
N LYS A 83 6.83 -7.38 3.86
CA LYS A 83 7.26 -8.75 4.12
C LYS A 83 8.12 -9.25 2.95
#